data_AF-A0A2M8ZAT4-F1
#
_entry.id   AF-A0A2M8ZAT4-F1
#
_cell.length_a   1.000
_cell.length_b   1.000
_cell.length_c   1.000
_cell.angle_alpha   90.00
_cell.angle_beta   90.00
_cell.angle_gamma   90.00
#
_symmetry.space_group_name_H-M   'P 1'
#
loop_
_entity.id
_entity.type
_entity.pdbx_description
1 polymer ?
#
loop_
_entity_poly.entity_id
_entity_poly.type
_entity_poly.pdbx_seq_one_letter_code
_entity_poly.pdbx_strand_id
1 'polypeptide(L)'
;MEISRFYEKLNKIDGNIYVVEEKVELTGGVYDAPLQHDNINTSTLSVYTGPKLTGERIQTYVLSTPSLTPWNRTIRVYADVSTVYISYEAEGDTVEAEDVNRLQEEMIRTQEAINGEISRAGEAEQNIAADLVEEVARAKSAEQTLSENLTAEITRAKTAEKANADNLATETTRSKAAENILTESVTTEKTRALAAEESIKGTIQSNKPNWDDKYTRNEVDNKFAALENAIDWKETVNTYADLAVTYPNPQDGWTVNVKDTDYTYRYNGTEWVVISANAIPKATQSVDGLLSKEDKTLYDDANNKKHTHANKTTIDKVTETLLTRWNESYDKRHEHGNKGVLDTITQTLMDNWNAAFAHISDAVRHVTDTERTNWNDANSKKHTHSNKSVLDGITSTLVANWNAAFTHISDAVKHITAEERTAWNRVSDKVDTEPGKGLSTNDYTSPEKNKLDGIAPGAEVNVQADWNVTDTTLDAFIKNKPTSLPASDVSAWAKASTKPGYAWSEISGKPTSFAPAAHTHTKSQISDMSTKVSEFENDAGYVTAAEVGPGYTHPNSGVSAGTYKSVTVNAQGHVTAGTNPTTLAGYGITDAAAKNHNHDSAYLKKTGLTWDDLKGV
;
A
#
# COMPACT_ATOMS: atom_id res chain seq x y z
N MET A 1 -33.60 25.18 36.71
CA MET A 1 -34.91 25.18 37.40
C MET A 1 -34.78 26.18 38.53
N GLU A 2 -35.49 27.31 38.48
CA GLU A 2 -35.62 28.17 39.66
C GLU A 2 -36.76 27.61 40.50
N ILE A 3 -36.44 27.13 41.70
CA ILE A 3 -37.37 26.39 42.57
C ILE A 3 -37.92 27.31 43.67
N SER A 4 -37.15 28.31 44.08
CA SER A 4 -37.50 29.22 45.16
C SER A 4 -36.87 30.60 44.96
N ARG A 5 -37.55 31.64 45.49
CA ARG A 5 -37.12 33.04 45.43
C ARG A 5 -37.23 33.67 46.82
N PHE A 6 -36.13 34.21 47.32
CA PHE A 6 -36.07 34.96 48.58
C PHE A 6 -35.65 36.40 48.31
N TYR A 7 -36.28 37.34 49.00
CA TYR A 7 -35.84 38.73 49.05
C TYR A 7 -34.84 38.89 50.20
N GLU A 8 -33.85 39.78 50.02
CA GLU A 8 -32.87 40.09 51.06
C GLU A 8 -33.59 40.66 52.29
N LYS A 9 -33.19 40.27 53.50
CA LYS A 9 -33.72 40.84 54.75
C LYS A 9 -32.75 41.90 55.27
N LEU A 10 -33.27 43.04 55.71
CA LEU A 10 -32.49 44.16 56.27
C LEU A 10 -32.17 43.92 57.74
N ASN A 11 -30.92 44.12 58.17
CA ASN A 11 -30.49 43.84 59.54
C ASN A 11 -30.83 45.00 60.49
N LYS A 12 -31.63 44.74 61.53
CA LYS A 12 -32.02 45.73 62.54
C LYS A 12 -30.93 46.04 63.58
N ILE A 13 -29.89 45.21 63.68
CA ILE A 13 -28.87 45.31 64.74
C ILE A 13 -27.88 46.48 64.51
N ASP A 14 -27.74 46.94 63.27
CA ASP A 14 -26.72 47.94 62.92
C ASP A 14 -27.16 49.39 63.13
N GLY A 15 -28.42 49.63 63.56
CA GLY A 15 -28.97 50.97 63.78
C GLY A 15 -29.05 51.85 62.53
N ASN A 16 -28.90 51.24 61.35
CA ASN A 16 -28.92 51.92 60.06
C ASN A 16 -30.36 52.09 59.55
N ILE A 17 -30.62 53.23 58.90
CA ILE A 17 -31.84 53.47 58.12
C ILE A 17 -31.54 53.10 56.67
N TYR A 18 -32.31 52.16 56.13
CA TYR A 18 -32.18 51.70 54.76
C TYR A 18 -33.17 52.42 53.86
N VAL A 19 -32.70 52.95 52.73
CA VAL A 19 -33.58 53.48 51.67
C VAL A 19 -33.79 52.36 50.67
N VAL A 20 -35.04 51.90 50.56
CA VAL A 20 -35.41 50.83 49.64
C VAL A 20 -36.25 51.41 48.49
N GLU A 21 -36.08 50.81 47.31
CA GLU A 21 -36.98 50.98 46.19
C GLU A 21 -37.43 49.61 45.70
N GLU A 22 -38.73 49.33 45.86
CA GLU A 22 -39.35 48.12 45.34
C GLU A 22 -39.92 48.37 43.95
N LYS A 23 -39.44 47.63 42.96
CA LYS A 23 -40.13 47.52 41.66
C LYS A 23 -41.27 46.52 41.79
N VAL A 24 -42.50 46.97 41.59
CA VAL A 24 -43.68 46.11 41.63
C VAL A 24 -44.45 46.17 40.31
N GLU A 25 -44.98 45.02 39.89
CA GLU A 25 -45.77 44.88 38.66
C GLU A 25 -47.25 44.83 39.02
N LEU A 26 -48.05 45.69 38.39
CA LEU A 26 -49.50 45.76 38.63
C LEU A 26 -50.21 44.76 37.73
N THR A 27 -51.13 44.00 38.29
CA THR A 27 -52.01 43.10 37.51
C THR A 27 -53.38 43.74 37.39
N GLY A 28 -53.78 44.11 36.18
CA GLY A 28 -55.07 44.79 35.95
C GLY A 28 -55.14 46.20 36.57
N GLY A 29 -54.02 46.91 36.65
CA GLY A 29 -53.95 48.28 37.19
C GLY A 29 -53.97 48.37 38.73
N VAL A 30 -53.87 47.22 39.42
CA VAL A 30 -53.83 47.15 40.89
C VAL A 30 -52.62 46.33 41.36
N TYR A 31 -51.96 46.80 42.40
CA TYR A 31 -51.03 46.01 43.22
C TYR A 31 -51.57 45.97 44.65
N ASP A 32 -51.62 44.79 45.26
CA ASP A 32 -52.16 44.58 46.61
C ASP A 32 -51.38 43.47 47.32
N ALA A 33 -50.34 43.86 48.05
CA ALA A 33 -49.45 42.91 48.73
C ALA A 33 -48.71 43.57 49.89
N PRO A 34 -48.18 42.79 50.86
CA PRO A 34 -47.21 43.29 51.82
C PRO A 34 -45.98 43.85 51.09
N LEU A 35 -45.40 44.91 51.66
CA LEU A 35 -44.10 45.41 51.25
C LEU A 35 -43.02 44.38 51.61
N GLN A 36 -41.91 44.37 50.86
CA GLN A 36 -40.83 43.38 50.99
C GLN A 36 -40.10 43.46 52.33
N HIS A 37 -40.16 44.61 52.99
CA HIS A 37 -39.45 44.89 54.24
C HIS A 37 -40.39 45.38 55.36
N ASP A 38 -39.96 45.23 56.61
CA ASP A 38 -40.68 45.64 57.81
C ASP A 38 -40.18 46.99 58.34
N ASN A 39 -40.81 47.46 59.43
CA ASN A 39 -40.47 48.69 60.15
C ASN A 39 -40.36 49.92 59.21
N ILE A 40 -41.25 49.97 58.22
CA ILE A 40 -41.26 51.02 57.22
C ILE A 40 -41.68 52.35 57.84
N ASN A 41 -40.87 53.38 57.60
CA ASN A 41 -41.22 54.75 57.90
C ASN A 41 -42.26 55.26 56.89
N THR A 42 -43.52 55.20 57.28
CA THR A 42 -44.65 55.61 56.42
C THR A 42 -44.59 57.08 56.00
N SER A 43 -43.86 57.95 56.71
CA SER A 43 -43.72 59.36 56.35
C SER A 43 -42.82 59.59 55.12
N THR A 44 -41.94 58.63 54.81
CA THR A 44 -41.03 58.68 53.66
C THR A 44 -41.51 57.82 52.49
N LEU A 45 -42.61 57.08 52.67
CA LEU A 45 -43.17 56.25 51.61
C LEU A 45 -43.71 57.09 50.46
N SER A 46 -43.29 56.75 49.24
CA SER A 46 -43.72 57.38 48.02
C SER A 46 -43.75 56.39 46.86
N VAL A 47 -44.70 56.57 45.94
CA VAL A 47 -44.91 55.69 44.80
C VAL A 47 -44.77 56.47 43.51
N TYR A 48 -43.94 55.99 42.59
CA TYR A 48 -43.64 56.64 41.31
C TYR A 48 -43.79 55.69 40.12
N THR A 49 -44.09 56.23 38.94
CA THR A 49 -44.16 55.44 37.70
C THR A 49 -42.78 55.15 37.08
N GLY A 50 -41.70 55.75 37.61
CA GLY A 50 -40.32 55.50 37.20
C GLY A 50 -39.37 55.29 38.39
N PRO A 51 -38.19 54.68 38.15
CA PRO A 51 -37.20 54.37 39.19
C PRO A 51 -36.55 55.64 39.75
N LYS A 52 -35.97 55.54 40.95
CA LYS A 52 -35.25 56.61 41.65
C LYS A 52 -36.07 57.91 41.78
N LEU A 53 -37.34 57.76 42.15
CA LEU A 53 -38.27 58.89 42.34
C LEU A 53 -38.50 59.70 41.04
N THR A 54 -38.42 59.06 39.87
CA THR A 54 -38.68 59.70 38.56
C THR A 54 -40.07 59.37 38.05
N GLY A 55 -40.60 60.16 37.12
CA GLY A 55 -41.95 59.97 36.57
C GLY A 55 -43.05 60.62 37.41
N GLU A 56 -44.29 60.15 37.25
CA GLU A 56 -45.46 60.70 37.94
C GLU A 56 -45.61 60.06 39.33
N ARG A 57 -45.91 60.90 40.33
CA ARG A 57 -46.15 60.45 41.70
C ARG A 57 -47.58 59.95 41.86
N ILE A 58 -47.74 58.68 42.23
CA ILE A 58 -49.05 58.08 42.51
C ILE A 58 -49.44 58.39 43.96
N GLN A 59 -50.54 59.13 44.12
CA GLN A 59 -51.08 59.48 45.44
C GLN A 59 -52.25 58.58 45.86
N THR A 60 -52.81 57.83 44.92
CA THR A 60 -53.94 56.90 45.12
C THR A 60 -53.44 55.53 45.56
N TYR A 61 -52.93 55.45 46.79
CA TYR A 61 -52.61 54.19 47.44
C TYR A 61 -53.16 54.15 48.87
N VAL A 62 -53.41 52.94 49.37
CA VAL A 62 -53.87 52.70 50.73
C VAL A 62 -52.82 51.87 51.45
N LEU A 63 -52.39 52.33 52.62
CA LEU A 63 -51.54 51.55 53.52
C LEU A 63 -52.40 50.92 54.61
N SER A 64 -52.19 49.63 54.85
CA SER A 64 -52.85 48.86 55.90
C SER A 64 -51.81 48.27 56.84
N THR A 65 -52.16 48.19 58.12
CA THR A 65 -51.31 47.59 59.17
C THR A 65 -51.99 46.32 59.65
N PRO A 66 -51.39 45.15 59.45
CA PRO A 66 -51.91 43.92 60.04
C PRO A 66 -51.93 44.02 61.57
N SER A 67 -52.99 43.54 62.21
CA SER A 67 -53.13 43.63 63.68
C SER A 67 -52.18 42.70 64.44
N LEU A 68 -51.68 41.65 63.78
CA LEU A 68 -50.79 40.64 64.39
C LEU A 68 -49.31 40.90 64.11
N THR A 69 -48.99 41.65 63.06
CA THR A 69 -47.62 41.99 62.64
C THR A 69 -47.51 43.51 62.44
N PRO A 70 -47.50 44.31 63.53
CA PRO A 70 -47.58 45.77 63.46
C PRO A 70 -46.37 46.45 62.80
N TRP A 71 -45.27 45.72 62.64
CA TRP A 71 -44.08 46.13 61.90
C TRP A 71 -44.21 45.96 60.37
N ASN A 72 -45.17 45.17 59.89
CA ASN A 72 -45.41 44.95 58.46
C ASN A 72 -46.44 45.97 57.90
N ARG A 73 -46.35 46.28 56.61
CA ARG A 73 -47.27 47.16 55.89
C ARG A 73 -47.73 46.51 54.60
N THR A 74 -49.04 46.49 54.39
CA THR A 74 -49.64 46.13 53.09
C THR A 74 -49.98 47.40 52.34
N ILE A 75 -49.57 47.48 51.08
CA ILE A 75 -49.91 48.61 50.21
C ILE A 75 -50.84 48.13 49.10
N ARG A 76 -51.90 48.91 48.88
CA ARG A 76 -52.75 48.77 47.71
C ARG A 76 -52.59 49.99 46.82
N VAL A 77 -52.00 49.82 45.64
CA VAL A 77 -51.74 50.89 44.67
C VAL A 77 -52.69 50.74 43.48
N TYR A 78 -53.27 51.86 43.03
CA TYR A 78 -54.04 51.93 41.79
C TYR A 78 -53.32 52.85 40.81
N ALA A 79 -52.94 52.32 39.64
CA ALA A 79 -52.31 53.10 38.59
C ALA A 79 -52.58 52.49 37.20
N ASP A 80 -52.71 53.34 36.18
CA ASP A 80 -52.87 52.92 34.78
C ASP A 80 -51.50 52.69 34.10
N VAL A 81 -50.59 52.03 34.82
CA VAL A 81 -49.27 51.62 34.34
C VAL A 81 -48.97 50.19 34.78
N SER A 82 -48.13 49.48 34.05
CA SER A 82 -47.78 48.08 34.34
C SER A 82 -46.79 47.92 35.50
N THR A 83 -46.07 48.98 35.85
CA THR A 83 -45.00 48.93 36.85
C THR A 83 -44.95 50.23 37.63
N VAL A 84 -44.78 50.12 38.94
CA VAL A 84 -44.49 51.26 39.82
C VAL A 84 -43.31 50.95 40.72
N TYR A 85 -42.69 52.00 41.23
CA TYR A 85 -41.56 51.98 42.11
C TYR A 85 -41.98 52.57 43.45
N ILE A 86 -41.96 51.74 44.49
CA ILE A 86 -42.33 52.14 45.85
C ILE A 86 -41.04 52.38 46.60
N SER A 87 -40.79 53.63 46.98
CA SER A 87 -39.61 54.00 47.75
C SER A 87 -39.99 54.39 49.16
N TYR A 88 -39.23 53.90 50.13
CA TYR A 88 -39.44 54.16 51.55
C TYR A 88 -38.15 53.94 52.35
N GLU A 89 -38.12 54.47 53.56
CA GLU A 89 -37.08 54.16 54.54
C GLU A 89 -37.54 53.04 55.48
N ALA A 90 -36.65 52.14 55.86
CA ALA A 90 -36.89 51.08 56.82
C ALA A 90 -35.74 50.98 57.84
N GLU A 91 -36.06 50.71 59.10
CA GLU A 91 -35.07 50.54 60.18
C GLU A 91 -34.54 49.09 60.29
N GLY A 92 -34.92 48.22 59.34
CA GLY A 92 -34.56 46.80 59.32
C GLY A 92 -35.77 45.88 59.47
N ASP A 93 -35.60 44.61 59.10
CA ASP A 93 -36.67 43.61 59.08
C ASP A 93 -36.79 42.88 60.42
N THR A 94 -37.99 42.34 60.67
CA THR A 94 -38.23 41.43 61.80
C THR A 94 -38.19 40.01 61.25
N VAL A 95 -37.45 39.13 61.91
CA VAL A 95 -37.46 37.70 61.56
C VAL A 95 -38.59 37.04 62.34
N GLU A 96 -39.58 36.53 61.61
CA GLU A 96 -40.74 35.83 62.18
C GLU A 96 -40.58 34.30 62.15
N ALA A 97 -41.38 33.59 62.94
CA ALA A 97 -41.42 32.12 62.87
C ALA A 97 -41.89 31.66 61.48
N GLU A 98 -42.80 32.41 60.86
CA GLU A 98 -43.28 32.20 59.49
C GLU A 98 -42.16 32.29 58.45
N ASP A 99 -41.20 33.22 58.60
CA ASP A 99 -40.05 33.33 57.69
C ASP A 99 -39.15 32.09 57.77
N VAL A 100 -38.91 31.59 58.98
CA VAL A 100 -38.14 30.35 59.20
C VAL A 100 -38.88 29.13 58.64
N ASN A 101 -40.20 29.05 58.85
CA ASN A 101 -41.03 27.98 58.30
C ASN A 101 -41.04 27.99 56.76
N ARG A 102 -41.14 29.18 56.15
CA ARG A 102 -41.01 29.32 54.68
C ARG A 102 -39.66 28.84 54.17
N LEU A 103 -38.56 29.20 54.83
CA LEU A 103 -37.23 28.71 54.47
C LEU A 103 -37.15 27.17 54.56
N GLN A 104 -37.72 26.59 55.62
CA GLN A 104 -37.79 25.14 55.80
C GLN A 104 -38.61 24.46 54.70
N GLU A 105 -39.77 24.99 54.33
CA GLU A 105 -40.61 24.46 53.26
C GLU A 105 -39.89 24.50 51.90
N GLU A 106 -39.25 25.61 51.55
CA GLU A 106 -38.52 25.71 50.27
C GLU A 106 -37.26 24.82 50.24
N MET A 107 -36.60 24.63 51.38
CA MET A 107 -35.50 23.66 51.51
C MET A 107 -36.00 22.24 51.25
N ILE A 108 -37.15 21.87 51.80
CA ILE A 108 -37.79 20.57 51.54
C ILE A 108 -38.13 20.43 50.06
N ARG A 109 -38.77 21.43 49.44
CA ARG A 109 -39.10 21.40 48.01
C ARG A 109 -37.86 21.25 47.12
N THR A 110 -36.80 21.96 47.46
CA THR A 110 -35.53 21.87 46.73
C THR A 110 -34.93 20.47 46.87
N GLN A 111 -35.00 19.87 48.06
CA GLN A 111 -34.54 18.50 48.29
C GLN A 111 -35.38 17.47 47.51
N GLU A 112 -36.71 17.63 47.48
CA GLU A 112 -37.61 16.77 46.70
C GLU A 112 -37.31 16.86 45.19
N ALA A 113 -37.09 18.08 44.68
CA ALA A 113 -36.73 18.30 43.28
C ALA A 113 -35.37 17.65 42.93
N ILE A 114 -34.36 17.81 43.80
CA ILE A 114 -33.05 17.15 43.63
C ILE A 114 -33.21 15.63 43.65
N ASN A 115 -34.01 15.08 44.57
CA ASN A 115 -34.24 13.63 44.63
C ASN A 115 -34.92 13.10 43.35
N GLY A 116 -35.91 13.84 42.82
CA GLY A 116 -36.55 13.51 41.55
C GLY A 116 -35.58 13.58 40.36
N GLU A 117 -34.72 14.61 40.35
CA GLU A 117 -33.66 14.78 39.35
C GLU A 117 -32.68 13.61 39.37
N ILE A 118 -32.23 13.18 40.56
CA ILE A 118 -31.35 12.03 40.76
C ILE A 118 -32.00 10.75 40.22
N SER A 119 -33.28 10.51 40.54
CA SER A 119 -34.01 9.33 40.06
C SER A 119 -34.10 9.32 38.53
N ARG A 120 -34.53 10.43 37.93
CA ARG A 120 -34.69 10.54 36.48
C ARG A 120 -33.34 10.42 35.75
N ALA A 121 -32.27 11.01 36.29
CA ALA A 121 -30.93 10.88 35.73
C ALA A 121 -30.43 9.43 35.83
N GLY A 122 -30.58 8.78 36.99
CA GLY A 122 -30.19 7.38 37.19
C GLY A 122 -30.93 6.41 36.28
N GLU A 123 -32.25 6.59 36.09
CA GLU A 123 -33.03 5.79 35.14
C GLU A 123 -32.57 6.01 33.69
N ALA A 124 -32.32 7.26 33.29
CA ALA A 124 -31.82 7.56 31.95
C ALA A 124 -30.43 6.93 31.71
N GLU A 125 -29.52 7.01 32.68
CA GLU A 125 -28.20 6.39 32.61
C GLU A 125 -28.28 4.86 32.53
N GLN A 126 -29.20 4.23 33.29
CA GLN A 126 -29.43 2.79 33.20
C GLN A 126 -29.97 2.37 31.82
N ASN A 127 -30.91 3.12 31.25
CA ASN A 127 -31.43 2.85 29.92
C ASN A 127 -30.33 2.98 28.85
N ILE A 128 -29.53 4.05 28.90
CA ILE A 128 -28.40 4.24 27.97
C ILE A 128 -27.38 3.11 28.10
N ALA A 129 -27.10 2.65 29.33
CA ALA A 129 -26.19 1.53 29.56
C ALA A 129 -26.74 0.23 28.97
N ALA A 130 -28.04 -0.04 29.11
CA ALA A 130 -28.69 -1.20 28.53
C ALA A 130 -28.66 -1.16 26.99
N ASP A 131 -29.06 -0.04 26.39
CA ASP A 131 -29.04 0.17 24.94
C ASP A 131 -27.63 -0.01 24.36
N LEU A 132 -26.61 0.50 25.06
CA LEU A 132 -25.21 0.35 24.66
C LEU A 132 -24.76 -1.12 24.70
N VAL A 133 -25.20 -1.89 25.70
CA VAL A 133 -24.88 -3.33 25.78
C VAL A 133 -25.55 -4.10 24.63
N GLU A 134 -26.80 -3.80 24.31
CA GLU A 134 -27.50 -4.40 23.18
C GLU A 134 -26.84 -4.06 21.85
N GLU A 135 -26.46 -2.80 21.66
CA GLU A 135 -25.77 -2.34 20.45
C GLU A 135 -24.39 -3.00 20.29
N VAL A 136 -23.63 -3.15 21.38
CA VAL A 136 -22.35 -3.88 21.38
C VAL A 136 -22.56 -5.36 21.02
N ALA A 137 -23.62 -5.99 21.53
CA ALA A 137 -23.94 -7.37 21.18
C ALA A 137 -24.30 -7.51 19.70
N ARG A 138 -25.17 -6.63 19.18
CA ARG A 138 -25.57 -6.58 17.77
C ARG A 138 -24.35 -6.37 16.85
N ALA A 139 -23.46 -5.44 17.21
CA ALA A 139 -22.25 -5.15 16.44
C ALA A 139 -21.32 -6.38 16.39
N LYS A 140 -21.06 -7.02 17.54
CA LYS A 140 -20.22 -8.24 17.59
C LYS A 140 -20.78 -9.38 16.74
N SER A 141 -22.09 -9.62 16.78
CA SER A 141 -22.72 -10.65 15.96
C SER A 141 -22.62 -10.35 14.46
N ALA A 142 -22.78 -9.08 14.06
CA ALA A 142 -22.62 -8.66 12.67
C ALA A 142 -21.16 -8.81 12.20
N GLU A 143 -20.19 -8.40 13.03
CA GLU A 143 -18.76 -8.55 12.75
C GLU A 143 -18.34 -10.03 12.64
N GLN A 144 -18.85 -10.88 13.53
CA GLN A 144 -18.64 -12.32 13.46
C GLN A 144 -19.17 -12.91 12.15
N THR A 145 -20.41 -12.56 11.78
CA THR A 145 -21.04 -13.01 10.52
C THR A 145 -20.22 -12.57 9.31
N LEU A 146 -19.73 -11.33 9.30
CA LEU A 146 -18.89 -10.81 8.23
C LEU A 146 -17.55 -11.56 8.14
N SER A 147 -16.93 -11.86 9.29
CA SER A 147 -15.68 -12.63 9.35
C SER A 147 -15.85 -14.07 8.85
N GLU A 148 -16.96 -14.72 9.20
CA GLU A 148 -17.30 -16.06 8.73
C GLU A 148 -17.54 -16.07 7.21
N ASN A 149 -18.33 -15.14 6.69
CA ASN A 149 -18.58 -14.98 5.26
C ASN A 149 -17.29 -14.71 4.46
N LEU A 150 -16.43 -13.83 4.97
CA LEU A 150 -15.14 -13.53 4.34
C LEU A 150 -14.24 -14.77 4.32
N THR A 151 -14.21 -15.55 5.40
CA THR A 151 -13.43 -16.79 5.48
C THR A 151 -13.93 -17.84 4.49
N ALA A 152 -15.25 -17.98 4.36
CA ALA A 152 -15.88 -18.87 3.39
C ALA A 152 -15.53 -18.44 1.95
N GLU A 153 -15.62 -17.14 1.63
CA GLU A 153 -15.29 -16.63 0.30
C GLU A 153 -13.80 -16.80 -0.04
N ILE A 154 -12.90 -16.56 0.92
CA ILE A 154 -11.47 -16.83 0.76
C ILE A 154 -11.23 -18.30 0.41
N THR A 155 -11.94 -19.21 1.07
CA THR A 155 -11.81 -20.65 0.85
C THR A 155 -12.34 -21.05 -0.53
N ARG A 156 -13.51 -20.53 -0.91
CA ARG A 156 -14.11 -20.72 -2.23
C ARG A 156 -13.17 -20.24 -3.34
N ALA A 157 -12.65 -19.02 -3.20
CA ALA A 157 -11.75 -18.41 -4.17
C ALA A 157 -10.46 -19.22 -4.34
N LYS A 158 -9.79 -19.58 -3.25
CA LYS A 158 -8.57 -20.42 -3.30
C LYS A 158 -8.80 -21.76 -3.98
N THR A 159 -9.95 -22.39 -3.72
CA THR A 159 -10.30 -23.68 -4.32
C THR A 159 -10.54 -23.53 -5.82
N ALA A 160 -11.27 -22.50 -6.24
CA ALA A 160 -11.52 -22.21 -7.65
C ALA A 160 -10.24 -21.85 -8.41
N GLU A 161 -9.37 -21.03 -7.81
CA GLU A 161 -8.07 -20.66 -8.38
C GLU A 161 -7.17 -21.88 -8.55
N LYS A 162 -7.12 -22.77 -7.55
CA LYS A 162 -6.37 -24.03 -7.64
C LYS A 162 -6.90 -24.93 -8.75
N ALA A 163 -8.21 -25.08 -8.86
CA ALA A 163 -8.84 -25.88 -9.91
C ALA A 163 -8.53 -25.31 -11.31
N ASN A 164 -8.59 -23.98 -11.47
CA ASN A 164 -8.24 -23.32 -12.73
C ASN A 164 -6.75 -23.51 -13.07
N ALA A 165 -5.85 -23.42 -12.09
CA ALA A 165 -4.43 -23.67 -12.28
C ALA A 165 -4.15 -25.12 -12.71
N ASP A 166 -4.82 -26.11 -12.09
CA ASP A 166 -4.69 -27.52 -12.43
C ASP A 166 -5.22 -27.83 -13.84
N ASN A 167 -6.37 -27.24 -14.20
CA ASN A 167 -6.95 -27.36 -15.53
C ASN A 167 -6.02 -26.77 -16.60
N LEU A 168 -5.43 -25.59 -16.34
CA LEU A 168 -4.48 -24.95 -17.25
C LEU A 168 -3.21 -25.79 -17.42
N ALA A 169 -2.69 -26.36 -16.33
CA ALA A 169 -1.52 -27.24 -16.39
C ALA A 169 -1.79 -28.52 -17.19
N THR A 170 -2.98 -29.11 -16.99
CA THR A 170 -3.43 -30.29 -17.75
C THR A 170 -3.58 -29.96 -19.23
N GLU A 171 -4.23 -28.84 -19.56
CA GLU A 171 -4.43 -28.41 -20.94
C GLU A 171 -3.11 -28.06 -21.63
N THR A 172 -2.18 -27.41 -20.91
CA THR A 172 -0.82 -27.16 -21.42
C THR A 172 -0.11 -28.46 -21.77
N THR A 173 -0.25 -29.49 -20.94
CA THR A 173 0.36 -30.80 -21.19
C THR A 173 -0.27 -31.48 -22.39
N ARG A 174 -1.61 -31.46 -22.48
CA ARG A 174 -2.38 -32.02 -23.60
C ARG A 174 -2.04 -31.34 -24.92
N SER A 175 -1.95 -30.00 -24.93
CA SER A 175 -1.63 -29.20 -26.11
C SER A 175 -0.23 -29.52 -26.63
N LYS A 176 0.79 -29.51 -25.75
CA LYS A 176 2.18 -29.86 -26.12
C LYS A 176 2.29 -31.26 -26.71
N ALA A 177 1.58 -32.24 -26.13
CA ALA A 177 1.57 -33.59 -26.66
C ALA A 177 0.95 -33.65 -28.08
N ALA A 178 -0.17 -32.96 -28.30
CA ALA A 178 -0.81 -32.89 -29.61
C ALA A 178 0.06 -32.15 -30.66
N GLU A 179 0.71 -31.05 -30.27
CA GLU A 179 1.63 -30.29 -31.12
C GLU A 179 2.85 -31.12 -31.53
N ASN A 180 3.41 -31.92 -30.61
CA ASN A 180 4.50 -32.85 -30.93
C ASN A 180 4.05 -33.90 -31.94
N ILE A 181 2.88 -34.52 -31.74
CA ILE A 181 2.32 -35.51 -32.68
C ILE A 181 2.13 -34.90 -34.07
N LEU A 182 1.60 -33.67 -34.15
CA LEU A 182 1.39 -32.98 -35.42
C LEU A 182 2.74 -32.69 -36.10
N THR A 183 3.73 -32.23 -35.34
CA THR A 183 5.08 -31.96 -35.84
C THR A 183 5.74 -33.22 -36.39
N GLU A 184 5.65 -34.34 -35.68
CA GLU A 184 6.15 -35.64 -36.12
C GLU A 184 5.44 -36.13 -37.39
N SER A 185 4.11 -35.97 -37.44
CA SER A 185 3.29 -36.37 -38.59
C SER A 185 3.64 -35.57 -39.84
N VAL A 186 3.77 -34.24 -39.72
CA VAL A 186 4.16 -33.36 -40.83
C VAL A 186 5.59 -33.67 -41.29
N THR A 187 6.50 -33.96 -40.37
CA THR A 187 7.89 -34.33 -40.70
C THR A 187 7.94 -35.66 -41.46
N THR A 188 7.12 -36.63 -41.03
CA THR A 188 6.99 -37.93 -41.70
C THR A 188 6.40 -37.78 -43.10
N GLU A 189 5.34 -36.99 -43.23
CA GLU A 189 4.70 -36.66 -44.51
C GLU A 189 5.69 -36.01 -45.48
N LYS A 190 6.41 -34.97 -45.03
CA LYS A 190 7.45 -34.29 -45.80
C LYS A 190 8.48 -35.29 -46.33
N THR A 191 8.92 -36.21 -45.48
CA THR A 191 9.91 -37.23 -45.87
C THR A 191 9.34 -38.16 -46.94
N ARG A 192 8.10 -38.62 -46.78
CA ARG A 192 7.42 -39.48 -47.76
C ARG A 192 7.23 -38.77 -49.10
N ALA A 193 6.81 -37.51 -49.09
CA ALA A 193 6.61 -36.70 -50.29
C ALA A 193 7.92 -36.50 -51.06
N LEU A 194 9.00 -36.11 -50.36
CA LEU A 194 10.33 -35.94 -50.98
C LEU A 194 10.84 -37.24 -51.60
N ALA A 195 10.66 -38.38 -50.93
CA ALA A 195 11.05 -39.68 -51.47
C ALA A 195 10.26 -40.05 -52.74
N ALA A 196 8.95 -39.76 -52.77
CA ALA A 196 8.12 -39.99 -53.95
C ALA A 196 8.52 -39.06 -55.11
N GLU A 197 8.79 -37.78 -54.84
CA GLU A 197 9.25 -36.81 -55.83
C GLU A 197 10.59 -37.22 -56.46
N GLU A 198 11.57 -37.63 -55.65
CA GLU A 198 12.87 -38.09 -56.16
C GLU A 198 12.73 -39.39 -56.96
N SER A 199 11.82 -40.30 -56.58
CA SER A 199 11.52 -41.51 -57.36
C SER A 199 10.94 -41.19 -58.75
N ILE A 200 9.99 -40.25 -58.82
CA ILE A 200 9.40 -39.79 -60.08
C ILE A 200 10.47 -39.13 -60.96
N LYS A 201 11.29 -38.25 -60.36
CA LYS A 201 12.39 -37.57 -61.05
C LYS A 201 13.42 -38.55 -61.61
N GLY A 202 13.80 -39.57 -60.84
CA GLY A 202 14.67 -40.65 -61.31
C GLY A 202 14.06 -41.44 -62.47
N THR A 203 12.76 -41.71 -62.43
CA THR A 203 12.03 -42.38 -63.52
C THR A 203 12.03 -41.52 -64.79
N ILE A 204 11.73 -40.23 -64.68
CA ILE A 204 11.76 -39.27 -65.79
C ILE A 204 13.16 -39.20 -66.40
N GLN A 205 14.20 -39.04 -65.58
CA GLN A 205 15.58 -38.98 -66.07
C GLN A 205 16.00 -40.27 -66.77
N SER A 206 15.57 -41.42 -66.27
CA SER A 206 15.87 -42.73 -66.86
C SER A 206 15.17 -42.94 -68.22
N ASN A 207 13.95 -42.42 -68.38
CA ASN A 207 13.18 -42.53 -69.62
C ASN A 207 13.50 -41.43 -70.64
N LYS A 208 14.06 -40.30 -70.21
CA LYS A 208 14.38 -39.17 -71.08
C LYS A 208 15.14 -39.55 -72.36
N PRO A 209 16.18 -40.41 -72.33
CA PRO A 209 16.88 -40.82 -73.56
C PRO A 209 16.03 -41.60 -74.56
N ASN A 210 14.95 -42.26 -74.10
CA ASN A 210 14.02 -42.99 -74.96
C ASN A 210 12.94 -42.07 -75.55
N TRP A 211 12.63 -40.96 -74.88
CA TRP A 211 11.68 -39.95 -75.34
C TRP A 211 12.33 -38.90 -76.25
N ASP A 212 13.64 -38.66 -76.08
CA ASP A 212 14.38 -37.78 -76.97
C ASP A 212 14.50 -38.42 -78.37
N ASP A 213 14.18 -37.65 -79.41
CA ASP A 213 14.22 -38.14 -80.79
C ASP A 213 15.63 -38.65 -81.15
N LYS A 214 15.71 -39.88 -81.68
CA LYS A 214 16.96 -40.57 -82.04
C LYS A 214 17.81 -39.79 -83.06
N TYR A 215 17.17 -38.96 -83.88
CA TYR A 215 17.83 -38.08 -84.84
C TYR A 215 17.28 -36.68 -84.68
N THR A 216 18.17 -35.71 -84.65
CA THR A 216 17.79 -34.30 -84.77
C THR A 216 17.14 -34.06 -86.14
N ARG A 217 16.27 -33.06 -86.24
CA ARG A 217 15.62 -32.68 -87.52
C ARG A 217 16.64 -32.51 -88.64
N ASN A 218 17.78 -31.87 -88.36
CA ASN A 218 18.86 -31.71 -89.32
C ASN A 218 19.47 -33.05 -89.80
N GLU A 219 19.59 -34.05 -88.94
CA GLU A 219 20.12 -35.37 -89.34
C GLU A 219 19.12 -36.15 -90.20
N VAL A 220 17.82 -36.01 -89.93
CA VAL A 220 16.76 -36.58 -90.77
C VAL A 220 16.79 -35.91 -92.15
N ASP A 221 16.85 -34.59 -92.20
CA ASP A 221 16.87 -33.82 -93.44
C ASP A 221 18.13 -34.14 -94.27
N ASN A 222 19.29 -34.27 -93.62
CA ASN A 222 20.54 -34.64 -94.29
C ASN A 222 20.49 -36.07 -94.88
N LYS A 223 19.86 -37.02 -94.17
CA LYS A 223 19.70 -38.40 -94.69
C LYS A 223 18.72 -38.46 -95.86
N PHE A 224 17.67 -37.65 -95.82
CA PHE A 224 16.71 -37.57 -96.91
C PHE A 224 17.36 -36.93 -98.16
N ALA A 225 18.11 -35.85 -97.98
CA ALA A 225 18.85 -35.19 -99.05
C ALA A 225 19.94 -36.10 -99.67
N ALA A 226 20.57 -36.98 -98.88
CA ALA A 226 21.53 -37.96 -99.40
C ALA A 226 20.87 -39.03 -100.28
N LEU A 227 19.64 -39.45 -99.96
CA LEU A 227 18.87 -40.39 -100.77
C LEU A 227 18.44 -39.75 -102.10
N GLU A 228 18.07 -38.47 -102.08
CA GLU A 228 17.66 -37.72 -103.26
C GLU A 228 18.81 -37.51 -104.26
N ASN A 229 20.02 -37.24 -103.77
CA ASN A 229 21.21 -37.07 -104.62
C ASN A 229 21.78 -38.38 -105.19
N ALA A 230 21.30 -39.54 -104.77
CA ALA A 230 21.74 -40.85 -105.27
C ALA A 230 21.03 -41.28 -106.58
N ILE A 231 20.21 -40.42 -107.18
CA ILE A 231 19.50 -40.70 -108.44
C ILE A 231 20.41 -40.37 -109.64
N ASP A 232 20.72 -41.37 -110.47
CA ASP A 232 21.54 -41.22 -111.68
C ASP A 232 20.68 -40.72 -112.87
N TRP A 233 20.63 -39.41 -113.06
CA TRP A 233 19.91 -38.75 -114.15
C TRP A 233 20.70 -38.80 -115.46
N LYS A 234 20.02 -39.19 -116.54
CA LYS A 234 20.56 -39.24 -117.91
C LYS A 234 19.89 -38.17 -118.78
N GLU A 235 20.53 -37.86 -119.91
CA GLU A 235 20.03 -36.86 -120.84
C GLU A 235 18.62 -37.19 -121.34
N THR A 236 17.82 -36.15 -121.53
CA THR A 236 16.42 -36.26 -121.94
C THR A 236 16.32 -36.67 -123.41
N VAL A 237 15.46 -37.64 -123.72
CA VAL A 237 15.17 -38.07 -125.11
C VAL A 237 13.87 -37.45 -125.62
N ASN A 238 13.66 -37.42 -126.95
CA ASN A 238 12.48 -36.76 -127.52
C ASN A 238 11.22 -37.63 -127.45
N THR A 239 11.34 -38.93 -127.76
CA THR A 239 10.21 -39.89 -127.72
C THR A 239 10.54 -41.16 -126.93
N TYR A 240 9.53 -41.92 -126.50
CA TYR A 240 9.77 -43.16 -125.74
C TYR A 240 10.60 -44.18 -126.52
N ALA A 241 10.40 -44.28 -127.83
CA ALA A 241 11.18 -45.14 -128.70
C ALA A 241 12.68 -44.79 -128.71
N ASP A 242 13.02 -43.51 -128.47
CA ASP A 242 14.40 -43.03 -128.45
C ASP A 242 15.16 -43.50 -127.19
N LEU A 243 14.49 -43.97 -126.14
CA LEU A 243 15.15 -44.53 -124.95
C LEU A 243 15.99 -45.76 -125.30
N ALA A 244 15.42 -46.69 -126.08
CA ALA A 244 16.10 -47.91 -126.49
C ALA A 244 17.25 -47.66 -127.49
N VAL A 245 17.17 -46.55 -128.23
CA VAL A 245 18.20 -46.16 -129.21
C VAL A 245 19.36 -45.42 -128.52
N THR A 246 19.03 -44.47 -127.63
CA THR A 246 20.02 -43.61 -126.95
C THR A 246 20.71 -44.35 -125.81
N TYR A 247 19.98 -45.22 -125.11
CA TYR A 247 20.48 -46.03 -123.99
C TYR A 247 20.23 -47.52 -124.27
N PRO A 248 21.04 -48.15 -125.14
CA PRO A 248 20.84 -49.55 -125.54
C PRO A 248 21.23 -50.56 -124.44
N ASN A 249 22.05 -50.15 -123.46
CA ASN A 249 22.44 -50.96 -122.30
C ASN A 249 22.20 -50.17 -121.00
N PRO A 250 20.95 -49.90 -120.63
CA PRO A 250 20.65 -49.11 -119.45
C PRO A 250 20.96 -49.90 -118.17
N GLN A 251 21.45 -49.21 -117.14
CA GLN A 251 21.68 -49.81 -115.82
C GLN A 251 20.50 -49.53 -114.90
N ASP A 252 20.27 -50.44 -113.96
CA ASP A 252 19.24 -50.27 -112.95
C ASP A 252 19.44 -48.95 -112.19
N GLY A 253 18.36 -48.20 -112.05
CA GLY A 253 18.34 -46.89 -111.39
C GLY A 253 18.53 -45.67 -112.29
N TRP A 254 18.91 -45.83 -113.57
CA TRP A 254 19.02 -44.72 -114.53
C TRP A 254 17.67 -44.05 -114.76
N THR A 255 17.66 -42.73 -114.73
CA THR A 255 16.43 -41.92 -114.83
C THR A 255 16.51 -40.95 -116.00
N VAL A 256 15.53 -41.00 -116.91
CA VAL A 256 15.50 -40.20 -118.15
C VAL A 256 14.13 -39.53 -118.28
N ASN A 257 14.11 -38.25 -118.68
CA ASN A 257 12.88 -37.59 -119.13
C ASN A 257 12.66 -37.80 -120.63
N VAL A 258 11.40 -37.96 -121.04
CA VAL A 258 10.98 -38.06 -122.43
C VAL A 258 10.08 -36.87 -122.77
N LYS A 259 10.48 -36.05 -123.75
CA LYS A 259 9.85 -34.73 -123.99
C LYS A 259 8.45 -34.79 -124.57
N ASP A 260 8.16 -35.75 -125.45
CA ASP A 260 6.86 -35.84 -126.14
C ASP A 260 5.69 -36.16 -125.18
N THR A 261 5.98 -36.92 -124.14
CA THR A 261 5.04 -37.41 -123.14
C THR A 261 5.14 -36.65 -121.83
N ASP A 262 6.19 -35.86 -121.63
CA ASP A 262 6.55 -35.22 -120.36
C ASP A 262 6.66 -36.25 -119.21
N TYR A 263 7.05 -37.47 -119.57
CA TYR A 263 7.17 -38.58 -118.63
C TYR A 263 8.63 -38.84 -118.29
N THR A 264 8.87 -39.08 -117.00
CA THR A 264 10.15 -39.54 -116.48
C THR A 264 10.10 -41.06 -116.40
N TYR A 265 11.06 -41.72 -117.03
CA TYR A 265 11.23 -43.16 -116.98
C TYR A 265 12.46 -43.51 -116.15
N ARG A 266 12.35 -44.60 -115.38
CA ARG A 266 13.47 -45.20 -114.66
C ARG A 266 13.68 -46.62 -115.16
N TYR A 267 14.91 -46.98 -115.46
CA TYR A 267 15.21 -48.36 -115.80
C TYR A 267 15.30 -49.20 -114.52
N ASN A 268 14.53 -50.29 -114.43
CA ASN A 268 14.44 -51.15 -113.25
C ASN A 268 15.34 -52.40 -113.33
N GLY A 269 16.28 -52.42 -114.27
CA GLY A 269 17.14 -53.57 -114.58
C GLY A 269 16.62 -54.43 -115.73
N THR A 270 15.32 -54.38 -116.04
CA THR A 270 14.70 -55.17 -117.12
C THR A 270 13.99 -54.33 -118.17
N GLU A 271 13.36 -53.22 -117.79
CA GLU A 271 12.63 -52.35 -118.69
C GLU A 271 12.61 -50.90 -118.18
N TRP A 272 12.29 -49.96 -119.07
CA TRP A 272 12.05 -48.56 -118.70
C TRP A 272 10.64 -48.41 -118.15
N VAL A 273 10.51 -48.20 -116.84
CA VAL A 273 9.22 -47.98 -116.18
C VAL A 273 8.96 -46.48 -116.00
N VAL A 274 7.74 -46.02 -116.28
CA VAL A 274 7.37 -44.64 -115.98
C VAL A 274 7.34 -44.42 -114.47
N ILE A 275 8.04 -43.39 -114.00
CA ILE A 275 8.06 -42.98 -112.60
C ILE A 275 7.51 -41.56 -112.37
N SER A 276 7.29 -40.78 -113.43
CA SER A 276 6.63 -39.48 -113.30
C SER A 276 5.15 -39.63 -112.93
N ALA A 277 4.73 -38.92 -111.89
CA ALA A 277 3.35 -38.94 -111.38
C ALA A 277 2.29 -38.49 -112.41
N ASN A 278 2.68 -37.78 -113.47
CA ASN A 278 1.78 -37.23 -114.48
C ASN A 278 1.22 -38.28 -115.46
N ALA A 279 1.79 -39.49 -115.52
CA ALA A 279 1.39 -40.54 -116.45
C ALA A 279 0.39 -41.56 -115.87
N ILE A 280 0.29 -41.62 -114.54
CA ILE A 280 -0.46 -42.68 -113.86
C ILE A 280 -1.80 -42.07 -113.38
N PRO A 281 -2.96 -42.58 -113.85
CA PRO A 281 -4.26 -42.11 -113.35
C PRO A 281 -4.35 -42.25 -111.83
N LYS A 282 -5.09 -41.35 -111.16
CA LYS A 282 -5.37 -41.54 -109.73
C LYS A 282 -6.11 -42.86 -109.52
N ALA A 283 -5.60 -43.71 -108.64
CA ALA A 283 -6.26 -44.95 -108.29
C ALA A 283 -7.66 -44.67 -107.71
N THR A 284 -8.65 -45.37 -108.22
CA THR A 284 -10.02 -45.34 -107.69
C THR A 284 -10.33 -46.68 -107.02
N GLN A 285 -11.44 -46.78 -106.29
CA GLN A 285 -11.85 -48.06 -105.69
C GLN A 285 -12.21 -49.13 -106.75
N SER A 286 -12.35 -48.74 -108.02
CA SER A 286 -12.80 -49.61 -109.10
C SER A 286 -11.76 -49.85 -110.18
N VAL A 287 -10.69 -49.04 -110.20
CA VAL A 287 -9.68 -49.03 -111.27
C VAL A 287 -8.31 -48.76 -110.68
N ASP A 288 -7.33 -49.59 -111.06
CA ASP A 288 -5.92 -49.44 -110.71
C ASP A 288 -5.34 -48.12 -111.24
N GLY A 289 -4.46 -47.49 -110.47
CA GLY A 289 -3.82 -46.23 -110.84
C GLY A 289 -2.46 -46.08 -110.17
N LEU A 290 -2.18 -44.91 -109.55
CA LEU A 290 -0.96 -44.64 -108.76
C LEU A 290 -0.66 -45.65 -107.63
N LEU A 291 -1.63 -46.50 -107.33
CA LEU A 291 -1.60 -47.64 -106.41
C LEU A 291 -2.69 -48.64 -106.87
N SER A 292 -2.59 -49.92 -106.50
CA SER A 292 -3.58 -50.93 -106.92
C SER A 292 -4.97 -50.62 -106.33
N LYS A 293 -6.07 -51.04 -106.94
CA LYS A 293 -7.41 -50.84 -106.39
C LYS A 293 -7.56 -51.56 -105.04
N GLU A 294 -6.89 -52.70 -104.86
CA GLU A 294 -6.79 -53.39 -103.59
C GLU A 294 -6.06 -52.52 -102.55
N ASP A 295 -4.89 -51.97 -102.89
CA ASP A 295 -4.14 -51.08 -102.01
C ASP A 295 -4.85 -49.74 -101.79
N LYS A 296 -5.64 -49.24 -102.75
CA LYS A 296 -6.47 -48.04 -102.60
C LYS A 296 -7.55 -48.28 -101.58
N THR A 297 -8.20 -49.43 -101.68
CA THR A 297 -9.23 -49.86 -100.74
C THR A 297 -8.64 -50.07 -99.36
N LEU A 298 -7.47 -50.71 -99.26
CA LEU A 298 -6.74 -50.89 -98.00
C LEU A 298 -6.24 -49.57 -97.42
N TYR A 299 -5.77 -48.64 -98.25
CA TYR A 299 -5.34 -47.31 -97.81
C TYR A 299 -6.53 -46.49 -97.30
N ASP A 300 -7.65 -46.47 -98.00
CA ASP A 300 -8.86 -45.76 -97.57
C ASP A 300 -9.45 -46.39 -96.30
N ASP A 301 -9.46 -47.71 -96.19
CA ASP A 301 -9.84 -48.45 -94.99
C ASP A 301 -8.89 -48.15 -93.82
N ALA A 302 -7.57 -48.21 -94.04
CA ALA A 302 -6.56 -47.87 -93.03
C ALA A 302 -6.65 -46.40 -92.61
N ASN A 303 -6.90 -45.48 -93.54
CA ASN A 303 -7.04 -44.06 -93.26
C ASN A 303 -8.32 -43.75 -92.48
N ASN A 304 -9.43 -44.40 -92.82
CA ASN A 304 -10.66 -44.35 -92.01
C ASN A 304 -10.46 -44.98 -90.62
N LYS A 305 -9.59 -46.00 -90.52
CA LYS A 305 -9.26 -46.69 -89.28
C LYS A 305 -8.15 -46.04 -88.44
N LYS A 306 -7.47 -44.98 -88.91
CA LYS A 306 -6.39 -44.29 -88.17
C LYS A 306 -6.82 -43.80 -86.78
N HIS A 307 -8.13 -43.68 -86.53
CA HIS A 307 -8.67 -43.33 -85.22
C HIS A 307 -9.73 -44.31 -84.67
N THR A 308 -9.86 -45.53 -85.22
CA THR A 308 -10.72 -46.58 -84.65
C THR A 308 -9.90 -47.82 -84.29
N HIS A 309 -9.72 -48.04 -82.99
CA HIS A 309 -9.23 -49.30 -82.42
C HIS A 309 -10.38 -49.99 -81.69
N ALA A 310 -10.37 -51.34 -81.63
CA ALA A 310 -11.47 -52.13 -81.04
C ALA A 310 -11.75 -51.77 -79.57
N ASN A 311 -10.73 -51.28 -78.87
CA ASN A 311 -10.79 -50.82 -77.49
C ASN A 311 -10.97 -49.30 -77.36
N LYS A 312 -11.20 -48.54 -78.44
CA LYS A 312 -11.33 -47.06 -78.36
C LYS A 312 -12.46 -46.66 -77.44
N THR A 313 -13.64 -47.25 -77.62
CA THR A 313 -14.79 -47.01 -76.74
C THR A 313 -14.47 -47.37 -75.29
N THR A 314 -13.68 -48.41 -75.06
CA THR A 314 -13.24 -48.83 -73.73
C THR A 314 -12.25 -47.84 -73.13
N ILE A 315 -11.26 -47.37 -73.90
CA ILE A 315 -10.27 -46.39 -73.48
C ILE A 315 -10.94 -45.04 -73.22
N ASP A 316 -11.83 -44.58 -74.09
CA ASP A 316 -12.58 -43.34 -73.90
C ASP A 316 -13.42 -43.40 -72.61
N LYS A 317 -14.12 -44.53 -72.37
CA LYS A 317 -14.85 -44.76 -71.11
C LYS A 317 -13.94 -44.82 -69.89
N VAL A 318 -12.77 -45.47 -69.99
CA VAL A 318 -11.80 -45.54 -68.89
C VAL A 318 -11.24 -44.15 -68.59
N THR A 319 -10.89 -43.38 -69.62
CA THR A 319 -10.40 -42.00 -69.48
C THR A 319 -11.47 -41.09 -68.88
N GLU A 320 -12.71 -41.14 -69.36
CA GLU A 320 -13.82 -40.37 -68.84
C GLU A 320 -14.12 -40.74 -67.37
N THR A 321 -14.11 -42.04 -67.05
CA THR A 321 -14.30 -42.53 -65.67
C THR A 321 -13.16 -42.10 -64.76
N LEU A 322 -11.91 -42.18 -65.21
CA LEU A 322 -10.75 -41.76 -64.42
C LEU A 322 -10.73 -40.24 -64.22
N LEU A 323 -11.08 -39.46 -65.24
CA LEU A 323 -11.17 -38.01 -65.14
C LEU A 323 -12.29 -37.58 -64.18
N THR A 324 -13.46 -38.24 -64.27
CA THR A 324 -14.57 -38.02 -63.35
C THR A 324 -14.18 -38.36 -61.91
N ARG A 325 -13.57 -39.54 -61.68
CA ARG A 325 -13.08 -39.93 -60.35
C ARG A 325 -11.98 -39.02 -59.82
N TRP A 326 -11.11 -38.53 -60.70
CA TRP A 326 -10.06 -37.59 -60.32
C TRP A 326 -10.67 -36.24 -59.91
N ASN A 327 -11.64 -35.72 -60.66
CA ASN A 327 -12.36 -34.49 -60.33
C ASN A 327 -13.16 -34.66 -59.02
N GLU A 328 -13.92 -35.74 -58.88
CA GLU A 328 -14.65 -36.04 -57.64
C GLU A 328 -13.70 -36.18 -56.43
N SER A 329 -12.54 -36.82 -56.63
CA SER A 329 -11.51 -36.92 -55.60
C SER A 329 -10.85 -35.56 -55.31
N TYR A 330 -10.69 -34.70 -56.33
CA TYR A 330 -10.21 -33.31 -56.24
C TYR A 330 -11.11 -32.45 -55.39
N ASP A 331 -12.40 -32.48 -55.68
CA ASP A 331 -13.37 -31.69 -54.94
C ASP A 331 -13.51 -32.22 -53.50
N LYS A 332 -13.42 -33.54 -53.31
CA LYS A 332 -13.44 -34.17 -51.97
C LYS A 332 -12.15 -34.01 -51.16
N ARG A 333 -11.04 -33.49 -51.71
CA ARG A 333 -9.81 -33.23 -50.91
C ARG A 333 -10.05 -32.23 -49.79
N HIS A 334 -11.09 -31.43 -49.92
CA HIS A 334 -11.55 -30.47 -48.93
C HIS A 334 -12.90 -30.86 -48.32
N GLU A 335 -13.32 -32.12 -48.36
CA GLU A 335 -14.46 -32.64 -47.61
C GLU A 335 -14.01 -33.81 -46.75
N HIS A 336 -13.97 -33.62 -45.44
CA HIS A 336 -13.77 -34.69 -44.47
C HIS A 336 -14.86 -34.60 -43.40
N GLY A 337 -15.19 -35.72 -42.75
CA GLY A 337 -16.37 -35.81 -41.86
C GLY A 337 -16.36 -34.81 -40.69
N ASN A 338 -15.18 -34.34 -40.28
CA ASN A 338 -14.99 -33.31 -39.27
C ASN A 338 -14.68 -31.92 -39.84
N LYS A 339 -14.85 -31.64 -41.14
CA LYS A 339 -14.56 -30.34 -41.72
C LYS A 339 -15.43 -29.23 -41.15
N GLY A 340 -16.75 -29.43 -41.11
CA GLY A 340 -17.64 -28.45 -40.49
C GLY A 340 -17.30 -28.25 -39.01
N VAL A 341 -16.85 -29.30 -38.32
CA VAL A 341 -16.39 -29.23 -36.93
C VAL A 341 -15.08 -28.44 -36.81
N LEU A 342 -14.09 -28.68 -37.67
CA LEU A 342 -12.82 -27.95 -37.67
C LEU A 342 -13.02 -26.50 -38.10
N ASP A 343 -13.81 -26.22 -39.13
CA ASP A 343 -14.14 -24.86 -39.55
C ASP A 343 -14.87 -24.10 -38.42
N THR A 344 -15.81 -24.75 -37.72
CA THR A 344 -16.52 -24.17 -36.57
C THR A 344 -15.58 -23.98 -35.37
N ILE A 345 -14.73 -24.95 -35.06
CA ILE A 345 -13.75 -24.85 -33.96
C ILE A 345 -12.73 -23.75 -34.28
N THR A 346 -12.23 -23.67 -35.51
CA THR A 346 -11.29 -22.64 -35.95
C THR A 346 -11.93 -21.25 -35.92
N GLN A 347 -13.17 -21.10 -36.39
CA GLN A 347 -13.90 -19.83 -36.29
C GLN A 347 -14.14 -19.45 -34.84
N THR A 348 -14.61 -20.38 -34.01
CA THR A 348 -14.85 -20.15 -32.56
C THR A 348 -13.56 -19.78 -31.83
N LEU A 349 -12.44 -20.45 -32.12
CA LEU A 349 -11.14 -20.13 -31.54
C LEU A 349 -10.65 -18.76 -32.00
N MET A 350 -10.85 -18.42 -33.28
CA MET A 350 -10.47 -17.12 -33.83
C MET A 350 -11.33 -15.99 -33.22
N ASP A 351 -12.63 -16.22 -33.05
CA ASP A 351 -13.56 -15.27 -32.43
C ASP A 351 -13.24 -15.10 -30.94
N ASN A 352 -12.97 -16.19 -30.23
CA ASN A 352 -12.54 -16.14 -28.82
C ASN A 352 -11.18 -15.45 -28.67
N TRP A 353 -10.24 -15.70 -29.58
CA TRP A 353 -8.94 -15.03 -29.57
C TRP A 353 -9.09 -13.54 -29.88
N ASN A 354 -9.92 -13.17 -30.86
CA ASN A 354 -10.23 -11.78 -31.17
C ASN A 354 -10.93 -11.08 -30.00
N ALA A 355 -11.87 -11.75 -29.32
CA ALA A 355 -12.54 -11.23 -28.13
C ALA A 355 -11.59 -11.08 -26.94
N ALA A 356 -10.70 -12.06 -26.71
CA ALA A 356 -9.69 -12.00 -25.67
C ALA A 356 -8.63 -10.93 -25.96
N PHE A 357 -8.22 -10.78 -27.21
CA PHE A 357 -7.32 -9.73 -27.66
C PHE A 357 -7.95 -8.35 -27.47
N ALA A 358 -9.23 -8.18 -27.85
CA ALA A 358 -9.98 -6.96 -27.58
C ALA A 358 -10.01 -6.66 -26.06
N HIS A 359 -10.32 -7.66 -25.22
CA HIS A 359 -10.36 -7.54 -23.77
C HIS A 359 -8.98 -7.26 -23.12
N ILE A 360 -7.87 -7.75 -23.68
CA ILE A 360 -6.50 -7.47 -23.19
C ILE A 360 -5.98 -6.12 -23.70
N SER A 361 -6.33 -5.74 -24.93
CA SER A 361 -5.97 -4.46 -25.54
C SER A 361 -6.75 -3.28 -24.96
N ASP A 362 -7.88 -3.57 -24.31
CA ASP A 362 -8.65 -2.61 -23.55
C ASP A 362 -7.87 -2.21 -22.29
N ALA A 363 -7.39 -0.97 -22.26
CA ALA A 363 -6.72 -0.39 -21.09
C ALA A 363 -7.65 -0.29 -19.86
N VAL A 364 -8.97 -0.39 -20.07
CA VAL A 364 -10.03 -0.28 -19.08
C VAL A 364 -10.49 -1.68 -18.64
N ARG A 365 -9.53 -2.49 -18.20
CA ARG A 365 -9.84 -3.85 -17.74
C ARG A 365 -10.80 -3.83 -16.55
N HIS A 366 -11.96 -4.46 -16.71
CA HIS A 366 -12.89 -4.94 -15.67
C HIS A 366 -13.96 -3.98 -15.11
N VAL A 367 -14.12 -2.76 -15.63
CA VAL A 367 -15.15 -1.84 -15.15
C VAL A 367 -15.63 -0.99 -16.33
N THR A 368 -16.90 -1.10 -16.71
CA THR A 368 -17.50 -0.21 -17.73
C THR A 368 -17.31 1.27 -17.32
N ASP A 369 -17.31 2.20 -18.28
CA ASP A 369 -17.24 3.64 -17.97
C ASP A 369 -18.32 4.08 -16.98
N THR A 370 -19.47 3.40 -17.00
CA THR A 370 -20.56 3.59 -16.04
C THR A 370 -20.19 3.08 -14.65
N GLU A 371 -19.67 1.86 -14.52
CA GLU A 371 -19.24 1.32 -13.23
C GLU A 371 -18.05 2.09 -12.66
N ARG A 372 -17.18 2.66 -13.51
CA ARG A 372 -16.05 3.49 -13.08
C ARG A 372 -16.54 4.84 -12.58
N THR A 373 -17.49 5.44 -13.29
CA THR A 373 -18.18 6.65 -12.83
C THR A 373 -18.88 6.41 -11.50
N ASN A 374 -19.59 5.28 -11.35
CA ASN A 374 -20.28 4.92 -10.12
C ASN A 374 -19.31 4.63 -8.98
N TRP A 375 -18.18 3.96 -9.23
CA TRP A 375 -17.17 3.70 -8.22
C TRP A 375 -16.47 4.99 -7.80
N ASN A 376 -16.13 5.87 -8.74
CA ASN A 376 -15.52 7.17 -8.46
C ASN A 376 -16.49 8.05 -7.65
N ASP A 377 -17.76 8.12 -8.04
CA ASP A 377 -18.80 8.85 -7.32
C ASP A 377 -19.03 8.29 -5.92
N ALA A 378 -19.13 6.96 -5.77
CA ALA A 378 -19.23 6.30 -4.47
C ALA A 378 -18.00 6.56 -3.60
N ASN A 379 -16.79 6.53 -4.18
CA ASN A 379 -15.56 6.80 -3.46
C ASN A 379 -15.43 8.26 -3.02
N SER A 380 -15.86 9.22 -3.86
CA SER A 380 -15.96 10.63 -3.49
C SER A 380 -17.02 10.87 -2.40
N LYS A 381 -18.15 10.17 -2.44
CA LYS A 381 -19.24 10.25 -1.45
C LYS A 381 -18.91 9.63 -0.10
N LYS A 382 -18.00 8.65 -0.03
CA LYS A 382 -17.49 8.09 1.24
C LYS A 382 -16.85 9.14 2.16
N HIS A 383 -16.44 10.28 1.59
CA HIS A 383 -15.89 11.41 2.34
C HIS A 383 -16.80 12.63 2.30
N THR A 384 -18.11 12.48 2.06
CA THR A 384 -19.07 13.58 2.21
C THR A 384 -20.13 13.20 3.24
N HIS A 385 -20.09 13.90 4.38
CA HIS A 385 -21.11 13.83 5.42
C HIS A 385 -21.68 15.23 5.63
N SER A 386 -22.91 15.34 6.13
CA SER A 386 -23.58 16.62 6.40
C SER A 386 -22.76 17.57 7.29
N ASN A 387 -21.92 16.99 8.14
CA ASN A 387 -21.02 17.66 9.07
C ASN A 387 -19.57 17.80 8.55
N LYS A 388 -19.24 17.43 7.30
CA LYS A 388 -17.88 17.57 6.76
C LYS A 388 -17.38 19.01 6.81
N SER A 389 -18.21 19.97 6.42
CA SER A 389 -17.84 21.40 6.52
C SER A 389 -17.60 21.85 7.97
N VAL A 390 -18.25 21.20 8.94
CA VAL A 390 -18.06 21.47 10.37
C VAL A 390 -16.74 20.84 10.85
N LEU A 391 -16.47 19.59 10.46
CA LEU A 391 -15.23 18.88 10.80
C LEU A 391 -13.98 19.49 10.13
N ASP A 392 -14.09 19.92 8.87
CA ASP A 392 -13.01 20.61 8.15
C ASP A 392 -12.69 21.98 8.79
N GLY A 393 -13.70 22.61 9.41
CA GLY A 393 -13.53 23.85 10.19
C GLY A 393 -12.90 23.63 11.57
N ILE A 394 -12.96 22.42 12.12
CA ILE A 394 -12.27 22.04 13.36
C ILE A 394 -10.82 21.68 13.00
N THR A 395 -9.98 22.72 12.90
CA THR A 395 -8.56 22.56 12.60
C THR A 395 -7.81 21.97 13.79
N SER A 396 -6.66 21.31 13.54
CA SER A 396 -5.77 20.87 14.63
C SER A 396 -5.35 22.03 15.53
N THR A 397 -5.29 23.24 14.99
CA THR A 397 -5.05 24.48 15.72
C THR A 397 -6.18 24.82 16.69
N LEU A 398 -7.45 24.71 16.27
CA LEU A 398 -8.60 24.92 17.16
C LEU A 398 -8.65 23.89 18.29
N VAL A 399 -8.36 22.62 17.99
CA VAL A 399 -8.28 21.55 18.99
C VAL A 399 -7.12 21.78 19.96
N ALA A 400 -5.95 22.18 19.46
CA ALA A 400 -4.80 22.51 20.28
C ALA A 400 -5.07 23.73 21.18
N ASN A 401 -5.72 24.78 20.66
CA ASN A 401 -6.12 25.95 21.43
C ASN A 401 -7.16 25.60 22.50
N TRP A 402 -8.13 24.75 22.17
CA TRP A 402 -9.12 24.27 23.14
C TRP A 402 -8.46 23.43 24.24
N ASN A 403 -7.57 22.50 23.88
CA ASN A 403 -6.80 21.72 24.85
C ASN A 403 -5.90 22.60 25.72
N ALA A 404 -5.27 23.63 25.14
CA ALA A 404 -4.44 24.58 25.87
C ALA A 404 -5.27 25.43 26.84
N ALA A 405 -6.45 25.91 26.40
CA ALA A 405 -7.38 26.66 27.23
C ALA A 405 -7.97 25.78 28.35
N PHE A 406 -8.36 24.55 28.04
CA PHE A 406 -8.81 23.56 29.02
C PHE A 406 -7.71 23.30 30.05
N THR A 407 -6.47 23.04 29.59
CA THR A 407 -5.30 22.86 30.46
C THR A 407 -5.04 24.09 31.32
N HIS A 408 -5.22 25.30 30.79
CA HIS A 408 -5.07 26.55 31.54
C HIS A 408 -6.15 26.72 32.61
N ILE A 409 -7.41 26.37 32.32
CA ILE A 409 -8.55 26.51 33.25
C ILE A 409 -8.55 25.38 34.30
N SER A 410 -8.14 24.17 33.92
CA SER A 410 -8.02 23.02 34.84
C SER A 410 -6.80 23.11 35.75
N ASP A 411 -5.86 24.02 35.45
CA ASP A 411 -4.66 24.23 36.24
C ASP A 411 -4.95 25.15 37.42
N ALA A 412 -5.14 24.54 38.59
CA ALA A 412 -5.39 25.23 39.85
C ALA A 412 -4.23 26.11 40.34
N VAL A 413 -3.07 26.10 39.67
CA VAL A 413 -1.82 26.74 40.09
C VAL A 413 -1.40 27.89 39.16
N LYS A 414 -1.87 27.94 37.90
CA LYS A 414 -1.33 28.87 36.88
C LYS A 414 -1.58 30.37 37.07
N HIS A 415 -2.40 30.81 38.03
CA HIS A 415 -2.52 32.24 38.36
C HIS A 415 -1.52 32.73 39.41
N ILE A 416 -0.79 31.81 40.05
CA ILE A 416 0.29 32.09 41.00
C ILE A 416 1.19 30.86 41.01
N THR A 417 2.33 30.92 40.33
CA THR A 417 3.33 29.84 40.38
C THR A 417 3.65 29.46 41.82
N ALA A 418 4.12 28.23 42.07
CA ALA A 418 4.47 27.80 43.43
C ALA A 418 5.50 28.75 44.08
N GLU A 419 6.39 29.32 43.27
CA GLU A 419 7.37 30.34 43.65
C GLU A 419 6.70 31.67 44.01
N GLU A 420 5.78 32.16 43.19
CA GLU A 420 5.02 33.39 43.48
C GLU A 420 4.11 33.23 44.72
N ARG A 421 3.50 32.07 44.92
CA ARG A 421 2.72 31.75 46.14
C ARG A 421 3.61 31.73 47.38
N THR A 422 4.80 31.15 47.26
CA THR A 422 5.79 31.14 48.35
C THR A 422 6.28 32.56 48.66
N ALA A 423 6.46 33.39 47.63
CA ALA A 423 6.84 34.80 47.80
C ALA A 423 5.71 35.62 48.43
N TRP A 424 4.46 35.42 48.03
CA TRP A 424 3.29 36.13 48.58
C TRP A 424 3.05 35.78 50.05
N ASN A 425 3.12 34.50 50.39
CA ASN A 425 3.04 34.03 51.77
C ASN A 425 4.20 34.55 52.64
N ARG A 426 5.37 34.82 52.05
CA ARG A 426 6.50 35.44 52.77
C ARG A 426 6.32 36.95 53.00
N VAL A 427 5.50 37.62 52.18
CA VAL A 427 5.18 39.04 52.34
C VAL A 427 4.11 39.25 53.41
N SER A 428 3.15 38.32 53.58
CA SER A 428 2.13 38.44 54.64
C SER A 428 2.71 38.39 56.06
N ASP A 429 3.87 37.75 56.22
CA ASP A 429 4.53 37.56 57.51
C ASP A 429 5.60 38.62 57.81
N LYS A 430 5.77 39.60 56.91
CA LYS A 430 6.68 40.73 57.17
C LYS A 430 6.01 41.75 58.10
N VAL A 431 6.73 42.10 59.16
CA VAL A 431 6.40 43.22 60.03
C VAL A 431 7.09 44.49 59.51
N ASP A 432 6.36 45.59 59.42
CA ASP A 432 6.87 46.87 58.93
C ASP A 432 8.00 47.41 59.83
N THR A 433 8.89 48.21 59.26
CA THR A 433 9.97 48.85 60.01
C THR A 433 9.47 50.08 60.76
N GLU A 434 9.95 50.27 61.99
CA GLU A 434 9.61 51.45 62.78
C GLU A 434 10.17 52.72 62.10
N PRO A 435 9.36 53.79 61.93
CA PRO A 435 9.77 54.99 61.21
C PRO A 435 11.10 55.58 61.69
N GLY A 436 12.03 55.79 60.76
CA GLY A 436 13.33 56.42 61.02
C GLY A 436 14.42 55.50 61.61
N LYS A 437 14.11 54.24 61.92
CA LYS A 437 15.07 53.30 62.53
C LYS A 437 15.59 52.20 61.62
N GLY A 438 14.88 51.92 60.51
CA GLY A 438 15.30 50.90 59.53
C GLY A 438 15.31 49.46 60.08
N LEU A 439 14.64 49.20 61.21
CA LEU A 439 14.57 47.90 61.88
C LEU A 439 13.10 47.54 62.16
N SER A 440 12.75 46.26 62.04
CA SER A 440 11.44 45.70 62.37
C SER A 440 11.35 45.33 63.85
N THR A 441 10.14 45.20 64.39
CA THR A 441 9.89 44.89 65.81
C THR A 441 10.44 43.51 66.25
N ASN A 442 10.86 42.67 65.29
CA ASN A 442 11.42 41.33 65.52
C ASN A 442 12.95 41.25 65.32
N ASP A 443 13.65 42.37 65.11
CA ASP A 443 15.10 42.38 64.87
C ASP A 443 15.94 42.17 66.14
N TYR A 444 15.30 42.09 67.32
CA TYR A 444 15.94 41.77 68.60
C TYR A 444 15.17 40.65 69.30
N THR A 445 15.87 39.66 69.85
CA THR A 445 15.24 38.70 70.75
C THR A 445 14.91 39.37 72.10
N SER A 446 13.84 38.95 72.78
CA SER A 446 13.47 39.52 74.09
C SER A 446 14.61 39.52 75.13
N PRO A 447 15.50 38.50 75.17
CA PRO A 447 16.70 38.53 76.01
C PRO A 447 17.70 39.64 75.66
N GLU A 448 17.89 39.98 74.38
CA GLU A 448 18.81 41.04 73.94
C GLU A 448 18.25 42.41 74.27
N LYS A 449 16.95 42.61 74.07
CA LYS A 449 16.27 43.86 74.43
C LYS A 449 16.36 44.13 75.94
N ASN A 450 16.12 43.13 76.77
CA ASN A 450 16.25 43.24 78.23
C ASN A 450 17.70 43.53 78.69
N LYS A 451 18.70 43.05 77.95
CA LYS A 451 20.11 43.36 78.24
C LYS A 451 20.46 44.81 77.92
N LEU A 452 19.93 45.36 76.83
CA LEU A 452 20.15 46.76 76.46
C LEU A 452 19.39 47.74 77.37
N ASP A 453 18.15 47.42 77.75
CA ASP A 453 17.33 48.27 78.62
C ASP A 453 17.93 48.42 80.05
N GLY A 454 18.84 47.53 80.45
CA GLY A 454 19.52 47.55 81.75
C GLY A 454 20.79 48.40 81.82
N ILE A 455 21.29 48.95 80.70
CA ILE A 455 22.51 49.77 80.68
C ILE A 455 22.12 51.23 80.90
N ALA A 456 22.52 51.80 82.04
CA ALA A 456 22.24 53.20 82.37
C ALA A 456 22.94 54.15 81.36
N PRO A 457 22.25 55.20 80.88
CA PRO A 457 22.85 56.16 79.93
C PRO A 457 24.14 56.78 80.49
N GLY A 458 25.27 56.62 79.77
CA GLY A 458 26.56 57.22 80.13
C GLY A 458 27.48 56.37 81.02
N ALA A 459 27.22 55.07 81.18
CA ALA A 459 28.10 54.14 81.91
C ALA A 459 29.42 53.87 81.17
N GLU A 460 30.34 54.84 81.16
CA GLU A 460 31.80 54.70 80.87
C GLU A 460 32.59 56.04 80.92
N VAL A 461 32.16 57.04 81.70
CA VAL A 461 32.84 58.36 81.70
C VAL A 461 34.02 58.42 82.69
N ASN A 462 35.25 58.34 82.15
CA ASN A 462 36.47 59.02 82.61
C ASN A 462 37.03 58.75 84.02
N VAL A 463 37.19 57.48 84.42
CA VAL A 463 38.12 57.13 85.51
C VAL A 463 39.24 56.25 84.94
N GLN A 464 40.45 56.80 84.79
CA GLN A 464 41.62 55.99 84.45
C GLN A 464 42.08 55.22 85.68
N ALA A 465 42.11 53.89 85.59
CA ALA A 465 42.61 53.05 86.67
C ALA A 465 44.10 53.32 86.91
N ASP A 466 44.49 53.51 88.18
CA ASP A 466 45.88 53.72 88.59
C ASP A 466 46.35 52.53 89.43
N TRP A 467 47.40 51.88 88.96
CA TRP A 467 48.00 50.71 89.58
C TRP A 467 48.50 50.98 91.01
N ASN A 468 48.83 52.22 91.35
CA ASN A 468 49.42 52.58 92.63
C ASN A 468 48.41 52.96 93.72
N VAL A 469 47.13 53.12 93.38
CA VAL A 469 46.08 53.41 94.37
C VAL A 469 45.90 52.21 95.30
N THR A 470 45.96 52.44 96.60
CA THR A 470 45.80 51.40 97.65
C THR A 470 44.47 51.49 98.40
N ASP A 471 43.72 52.59 98.25
CA ASP A 471 42.39 52.77 98.85
C ASP A 471 41.32 52.02 98.04
N THR A 472 40.74 50.99 98.66
CA THR A 472 39.77 50.09 98.03
C THR A 472 38.41 50.72 97.67
N THR A 473 38.16 51.95 98.11
CA THR A 473 36.87 52.63 97.95
C THR A 473 36.81 53.61 96.78
N LEU A 474 37.95 53.90 96.15
CA LEU A 474 38.02 54.78 94.97
C LEU A 474 37.75 54.01 93.68
N ASP A 475 37.07 54.66 92.73
CA ASP A 475 36.74 54.06 91.42
C ASP A 475 37.98 53.69 90.57
N ALA A 476 39.12 54.35 90.80
CA ALA A 476 40.39 54.04 90.13
C ALA A 476 41.15 52.83 90.72
N PHE A 477 40.68 52.26 91.83
CA PHE A 477 41.34 51.15 92.52
C PHE A 477 41.14 49.82 91.78
N ILE A 478 42.24 49.23 91.31
CA ILE A 478 42.23 47.89 90.72
C ILE A 478 42.11 46.85 91.84
N LYS A 479 40.90 46.29 92.01
CA LYS A 479 40.60 45.28 93.06
C LYS A 479 41.35 43.94 92.88
N ASN A 480 41.77 43.59 91.67
CA ASN A 480 42.42 42.31 91.35
C ASN A 480 43.87 42.49 90.88
N LYS A 481 44.76 42.99 91.75
CA LYS A 481 46.20 43.01 91.46
C LYS A 481 46.81 41.62 91.72
N PRO A 482 47.43 40.95 90.74
CA PRO A 482 48.13 39.69 90.96
C PRO A 482 49.39 39.92 91.81
N THR A 483 49.64 39.09 92.83
CA THR A 483 50.86 39.17 93.67
C THR A 483 52.10 38.52 93.02
N SER A 484 51.92 37.67 92.02
CA SER A 484 52.86 37.34 90.93
C SER A 484 52.06 36.65 89.81
N LEU A 485 52.53 36.69 88.56
CA LEU A 485 51.84 36.07 87.42
C LEU A 485 52.57 34.78 86.96
N PRO A 486 52.18 33.58 87.42
CA PRO A 486 52.68 32.33 86.86
C PRO A 486 51.73 31.74 85.81
N ALA A 487 52.20 31.63 84.57
CA ALA A 487 51.56 30.84 83.51
C ALA A 487 51.91 29.34 83.70
N SER A 488 51.00 28.55 84.30
CA SER A 488 51.28 27.18 84.74
C SER A 488 51.21 26.08 83.68
N ASP A 489 50.70 26.33 82.46
CA ASP A 489 50.35 25.21 81.56
C ASP A 489 51.11 25.20 80.22
N VAL A 490 52.39 25.60 80.19
CA VAL A 490 53.23 25.34 79.00
C VAL A 490 54.61 24.84 79.40
N SER A 491 55.01 23.68 78.86
CA SER A 491 56.30 23.05 79.09
C SER A 491 57.45 23.89 78.51
N ALA A 492 58.58 23.93 79.22
CA ALA A 492 59.65 24.92 79.03
C ALA A 492 60.24 25.01 77.61
N TRP A 493 60.28 23.92 76.83
CA TRP A 493 60.81 23.92 75.47
C TRP A 493 59.89 24.62 74.44
N ALA A 494 58.59 24.69 74.71
CA ALA A 494 57.61 25.34 73.84
C ALA A 494 57.51 26.86 74.09
N LYS A 495 58.05 27.35 75.21
CA LYS A 495 58.19 28.80 75.51
C LYS A 495 59.54 29.38 75.06
N ALA A 496 60.44 28.57 74.48
CA ALA A 496 61.74 29.04 74.01
C ALA A 496 61.60 29.79 72.67
N SER A 497 62.12 31.01 72.61
CA SER A 497 62.13 31.89 71.43
C SER A 497 63.02 31.39 70.28
N THR A 498 63.76 30.30 70.49
CA THR A 498 64.55 29.62 69.46
C THR A 498 64.31 28.12 69.59
N LYS A 499 63.75 27.48 68.56
CA LYS A 499 63.55 26.02 68.53
C LYS A 499 64.81 25.32 68.02
N PRO A 500 65.20 24.14 68.55
CA PRO A 500 66.35 23.42 68.02
C PRO A 500 66.12 23.04 66.55
N GLY A 501 67.06 23.41 65.68
CA GLY A 501 67.13 22.84 64.32
C GLY A 501 67.78 21.47 64.40
N TYR A 502 67.13 20.46 63.83
CA TYR A 502 67.70 19.12 63.73
C TYR A 502 68.51 19.00 62.43
N ALA A 503 69.73 18.50 62.52
CA ALA A 503 70.53 18.19 61.34
C ALA A 503 69.95 16.98 60.62
N TRP A 504 70.06 16.93 59.28
CA TRP A 504 69.57 15.83 58.45
C TRP A 504 70.04 14.45 58.94
N SER A 505 71.21 14.37 59.56
CA SER A 505 71.78 13.17 60.19
C SER A 505 70.96 12.61 61.37
N GLU A 506 70.18 13.43 62.07
CA GLU A 506 69.46 13.07 63.30
C GLU A 506 68.10 12.40 63.06
N ILE A 507 67.67 12.31 61.79
CA ILE A 507 66.43 11.67 61.37
C ILE A 507 66.71 10.21 60.98
N SER A 508 66.34 9.23 61.81
CA SER A 508 66.40 7.80 61.47
C SER A 508 65.16 7.37 60.64
N GLY A 509 65.33 6.50 59.64
CA GLY A 509 64.25 6.04 58.74
C GLY A 509 64.10 6.78 57.40
N LYS A 510 65.09 7.58 56.99
CA LYS A 510 65.06 8.37 55.73
C LYS A 510 65.67 7.63 54.51
N PRO A 511 65.05 7.66 53.32
CA PRO A 511 65.67 7.18 52.08
C PRO A 511 66.84 8.08 51.63
N THR A 512 67.98 7.49 51.26
CA THR A 512 69.27 8.19 51.07
C THR A 512 69.69 8.41 49.61
N SER A 513 68.78 8.31 48.61
CA SER A 513 69.24 8.20 47.21
C SER A 513 68.40 8.80 46.07
N PHE A 514 67.43 9.70 46.28
CA PHE A 514 66.73 10.31 45.12
C PHE A 514 66.50 11.81 45.31
N ALA A 515 67.25 12.62 44.54
CA ALA A 515 66.82 13.97 44.20
C ALA A 515 65.57 13.86 43.31
N PRO A 516 64.52 14.69 43.49
CA PRO A 516 63.35 14.65 42.62
C PRO A 516 63.75 14.96 41.18
N ALA A 517 63.57 14.00 40.28
CA ALA A 517 63.72 14.16 38.83
C ALA A 517 62.47 13.59 38.16
N ALA A 518 62.05 14.18 37.04
CA ALA A 518 60.87 13.74 36.31
C ALA A 518 61.01 12.27 35.89
N HIS A 519 59.98 11.47 36.13
CA HIS A 519 59.89 10.08 35.71
C HIS A 519 58.55 9.82 34.99
N THR A 520 58.50 8.74 34.21
CA THR A 520 57.30 8.31 33.47
C THR A 520 56.79 6.96 33.98
N HIS A 521 55.47 6.76 33.94
CA HIS A 521 54.84 5.48 34.28
C HIS A 521 54.48 4.68 33.02
N THR A 522 54.57 3.35 33.10
CA THR A 522 54.01 2.44 32.08
C THR A 522 52.55 2.11 32.39
N LYS A 523 51.73 1.82 31.37
CA LYS A 523 50.27 1.60 31.50
C LYS A 523 49.88 0.52 32.52
N SER A 524 50.78 -0.44 32.77
CA SER A 524 50.61 -1.50 33.77
C SER A 524 50.69 -1.02 35.23
N GLN A 525 51.18 0.20 35.48
CA GLN A 525 51.42 0.74 36.82
C GLN A 525 50.30 1.66 37.31
N ILE A 526 49.19 1.72 36.59
CA ILE A 526 48.00 2.53 36.89
C ILE A 526 46.82 1.56 36.99
N SER A 527 46.42 1.19 38.22
CA SER A 527 45.43 0.13 38.48
C SER A 527 43.98 0.55 38.24
N ASP A 528 43.73 1.83 38.05
CA ASP A 528 42.43 2.48 37.85
C ASP A 528 42.29 3.13 36.45
N MET A 529 43.20 2.80 35.53
CA MET A 529 43.07 3.19 34.12
C MET A 529 41.93 2.41 33.47
N SER A 530 40.88 3.14 33.09
CA SER A 530 39.73 2.61 32.35
C SER A 530 40.18 1.79 31.12
N THR A 531 39.60 0.59 30.96
CA THR A 531 40.04 -0.41 29.97
C THR A 531 39.16 -0.45 28.71
N LYS A 532 38.11 0.39 28.66
CA LYS A 532 37.17 0.43 27.54
C LYS A 532 37.01 1.86 27.05
N VAL A 533 37.10 2.02 25.72
CA VAL A 533 36.90 3.32 25.05
C VAL A 533 35.48 3.86 25.26
N SER A 534 34.51 3.00 25.60
CA SER A 534 33.13 3.38 25.92
C SER A 534 32.94 4.13 27.24
N GLU A 535 33.97 4.20 28.09
CA GLU A 535 33.92 4.89 29.39
C GLU A 535 34.41 6.35 29.29
N PHE A 536 34.78 6.81 28.09
CA PHE A 536 34.99 8.21 27.77
C PHE A 536 33.74 8.76 27.09
N GLU A 537 33.09 9.75 27.69
CA GLU A 537 31.98 10.46 27.06
C GLU A 537 32.53 11.20 25.82
N ASN A 538 32.01 10.84 24.64
CA ASN A 538 32.43 11.46 23.39
C ASN A 538 31.75 12.81 23.21
N ASP A 539 32.48 13.78 22.67
CA ASP A 539 31.88 14.94 22.02
C ASP A 539 31.39 14.53 20.62
N ALA A 540 30.20 14.99 20.25
CA ALA A 540 29.55 14.64 19.00
C ALA A 540 30.35 15.15 17.78
N GLY A 541 30.99 14.25 17.02
CA GLY A 541 31.49 14.59 15.69
C GLY A 541 32.69 13.82 15.11
N TYR A 542 33.38 12.94 15.85
CA TYR A 542 34.61 12.34 15.32
C TYR A 542 34.79 10.86 15.66
N VAL A 543 34.44 9.97 14.71
CA VAL A 543 35.32 8.90 14.22
C VAL A 543 35.00 8.68 12.74
N THR A 544 35.86 9.14 11.85
CA THR A 544 35.71 8.91 10.41
C THR A 544 36.28 7.53 10.04
N ALA A 545 35.75 6.93 8.98
CA ALA A 545 35.96 5.54 8.56
C ALA A 545 37.40 5.16 8.13
N ALA A 546 38.43 5.87 8.59
CA ALA A 546 39.81 5.74 8.15
C ALA A 546 40.80 5.16 9.19
N GLU A 547 40.37 4.77 10.40
CA GLU A 547 41.29 4.33 11.47
C GLU A 547 40.95 2.95 12.06
N VAL A 548 40.55 1.99 11.20
CA VAL A 548 40.68 0.57 11.50
C VAL A 548 42.15 0.18 11.29
N GLY A 549 42.88 -0.05 12.39
CA GLY A 549 44.27 -0.51 12.35
C GLY A 549 44.44 -1.82 11.56
N PRO A 550 45.65 -2.09 11.02
CA PRO A 550 45.90 -3.22 10.13
C PRO A 550 45.91 -4.51 10.96
N GLY A 551 44.77 -5.18 11.07
CA GLY A 551 44.64 -6.38 11.89
C GLY A 551 43.76 -7.48 11.31
N TYR A 552 43.11 -7.25 10.17
CA TYR A 552 42.29 -8.28 9.54
C TYR A 552 42.50 -8.36 8.03
N THR A 553 43.38 -9.27 7.63
CA THR A 553 43.46 -9.77 6.26
C THR A 553 42.46 -10.93 6.16
N HIS A 554 41.45 -10.81 5.31
CA HIS A 554 40.46 -11.88 5.13
C HIS A 554 41.17 -13.16 4.64
N PRO A 555 41.07 -14.29 5.34
CA PRO A 555 41.69 -15.54 4.90
C PRO A 555 41.15 -15.96 3.53
N ASN A 556 42.03 -16.47 2.65
CA ASN A 556 41.58 -17.13 1.42
C ASN A 556 40.74 -18.37 1.79
N SER A 557 39.57 -18.52 1.15
CA SER A 557 38.65 -19.64 1.40
C SER A 557 39.27 -21.02 1.08
N GLY A 558 40.29 -21.06 0.23
CA GLY A 558 40.91 -22.30 -0.25
C GLY A 558 40.05 -23.07 -1.25
N VAL A 559 38.83 -22.61 -1.55
CA VAL A 559 37.90 -23.21 -2.51
C VAL A 559 38.08 -22.56 -3.88
N SER A 560 38.20 -23.36 -4.94
CA SER A 560 38.28 -22.87 -6.31
C SER A 560 37.05 -22.04 -6.68
N ALA A 561 37.23 -20.98 -7.47
CA ALA A 561 36.11 -20.17 -7.94
C ALA A 561 35.15 -21.03 -8.80
N GLY A 562 33.87 -21.06 -8.44
CA GLY A 562 32.86 -21.87 -9.12
C GLY A 562 31.47 -21.78 -8.47
N THR A 563 30.49 -22.42 -9.08
CA THR A 563 29.12 -22.53 -8.53
C THR A 563 28.97 -23.84 -7.76
N TYR A 564 28.56 -23.73 -6.49
CA TYR A 564 28.36 -24.86 -5.59
C TYR A 564 26.93 -24.85 -5.05
N LYS A 565 26.29 -26.03 -5.00
CA LYS A 565 24.94 -26.23 -4.47
C LYS A 565 24.94 -26.46 -2.96
N SER A 566 26.09 -26.77 -2.36
CA SER A 566 26.29 -26.85 -0.91
C SER A 566 27.71 -26.40 -0.55
N VAL A 567 27.87 -25.64 0.54
CA VAL A 567 29.15 -25.13 1.03
C VAL A 567 29.34 -25.46 2.51
N THR A 568 30.58 -25.78 2.88
CA THR A 568 30.98 -25.97 4.28
C THR A 568 31.64 -24.70 4.78
N VAL A 569 31.27 -24.25 5.98
CA VAL A 569 31.86 -23.06 6.62
C VAL A 569 32.58 -23.42 7.91
N ASN A 570 33.61 -22.65 8.28
CA ASN A 570 34.26 -22.77 9.59
C ASN A 570 33.44 -22.06 10.70
N ALA A 571 33.92 -22.14 11.95
CA ALA A 571 33.26 -21.51 13.11
C ALA A 571 33.15 -19.97 13.01
N GLN A 572 33.88 -19.34 12.09
CA GLN A 572 33.87 -17.90 11.84
C GLN A 572 33.03 -17.53 10.59
N GLY A 573 32.38 -18.51 9.94
CA GLY A 573 31.52 -18.31 8.77
C GLY A 573 32.23 -18.27 7.42
N HIS A 574 33.54 -18.57 7.35
CA HIS A 574 34.26 -18.62 6.08
C HIS A 574 34.02 -19.94 5.37
N VAL A 575 33.75 -19.90 4.06
CA VAL A 575 33.63 -21.09 3.22
C VAL A 575 34.98 -21.80 3.13
N THR A 576 35.03 -23.09 3.43
CA THR A 576 36.24 -23.93 3.44
C THR A 576 36.16 -25.12 2.47
N ALA A 577 34.97 -25.46 1.98
CA ALA A 577 34.75 -26.45 0.92
C ALA A 577 33.43 -26.19 0.17
N GLY A 578 33.34 -26.64 -1.08
CA GLY A 578 32.11 -26.59 -1.88
C GLY A 578 31.86 -27.91 -2.60
N THR A 579 30.60 -28.36 -2.62
CA THR A 579 30.17 -29.58 -3.32
C THR A 579 28.91 -29.34 -4.14
N ASN A 580 28.63 -30.21 -5.11
CA ASN A 580 27.41 -30.20 -5.93
C ASN A 580 26.67 -31.53 -5.78
N PRO A 581 25.99 -31.78 -4.65
CA PRO A 581 25.33 -33.06 -4.41
C PRO A 581 24.17 -33.30 -5.38
N THR A 582 23.98 -34.55 -5.76
CA THR A 582 22.87 -35.00 -6.63
C THR A 582 21.88 -35.91 -5.90
N THR A 583 22.09 -36.15 -4.60
CA THR A 583 21.24 -37.00 -3.75
C THR A 583 20.81 -36.25 -2.49
N LEU A 584 19.63 -36.58 -1.95
CA LEU A 584 19.09 -35.98 -0.72
C LEU A 584 20.05 -36.13 0.47
N ALA A 585 20.65 -37.32 0.61
CA ALA A 585 21.67 -37.58 1.63
C ALA A 585 22.90 -36.67 1.48
N GLY A 586 23.29 -36.33 0.24
CA GLY A 586 24.38 -35.41 -0.03
C GLY A 586 24.07 -33.93 0.31
N TYR A 587 22.80 -33.56 0.43
CA TYR A 587 22.38 -32.25 0.97
C TYR A 587 22.22 -32.28 2.51
N GLY A 588 22.44 -33.42 3.16
CA GLY A 588 22.20 -33.58 4.59
C GLY A 588 20.71 -33.59 4.98
N ILE A 589 19.81 -33.76 4.02
CA ILE A 589 18.36 -33.79 4.25
C ILE A 589 18.01 -35.20 4.75
N THR A 590 17.68 -35.32 6.04
CA THR A 590 17.40 -36.60 6.72
C THR A 590 15.90 -36.85 6.97
N ASP A 591 15.07 -35.83 6.76
CA ASP A 591 13.63 -35.81 7.00
C ASP A 591 12.80 -35.73 5.70
N ALA A 592 13.43 -35.93 4.54
CA ALA A 592 12.72 -35.95 3.26
C ALA A 592 11.69 -37.09 3.25
N ALA A 593 10.43 -36.75 3.00
CA ALA A 593 9.36 -37.73 2.83
C ALA A 593 9.71 -38.73 1.71
N ALA A 594 9.59 -40.02 2.00
CA ALA A 594 9.93 -41.09 1.06
C ALA A 594 9.11 -40.98 -0.23
N LYS A 595 9.77 -41.04 -1.40
CA LYS A 595 9.14 -40.97 -2.73
C LYS A 595 8.07 -42.06 -2.94
N ASN A 596 8.18 -43.18 -2.22
CA ASN A 596 7.14 -44.18 -2.09
C ASN A 596 6.76 -44.28 -0.61
N HIS A 597 5.60 -43.75 -0.25
CA HIS A 597 4.95 -44.11 1.02
C HIS A 597 3.90 -45.18 0.73
N ASN A 598 3.86 -46.20 1.58
CA ASN A 598 2.82 -47.21 1.52
C ASN A 598 1.53 -46.62 2.12
N HIS A 599 0.42 -46.66 1.39
CA HIS A 599 -0.91 -46.40 1.96
C HIS A 599 -1.34 -47.60 2.80
N ASP A 600 -0.58 -47.92 3.85
CA ASP A 600 -1.03 -48.86 4.86
C ASP A 600 -2.10 -48.18 5.74
N SER A 601 -3.01 -49.03 6.20
CA SER A 601 -4.23 -48.90 7.01
C SER A 601 -4.26 -47.89 8.17
N ALA A 602 -3.20 -47.13 8.41
CA ALA A 602 -3.17 -46.03 9.37
C ALA A 602 -3.83 -44.73 8.85
N TYR A 603 -3.95 -44.53 7.53
CA TYR A 603 -4.43 -43.24 6.97
C TYR A 603 -5.74 -43.28 6.18
N LEU A 604 -6.30 -44.47 5.91
CA LEU A 604 -7.64 -44.63 5.35
C LEU A 604 -8.30 -45.86 6.00
N LYS A 605 -9.33 -45.65 6.83
CA LYS A 605 -10.21 -46.74 7.30
C LYS A 605 -10.76 -47.45 6.06
N LYS A 606 -10.47 -48.75 5.92
CA LYS A 606 -10.90 -49.59 4.79
C LYS A 606 -12.36 -50.02 4.87
N THR A 607 -13.12 -49.44 5.80
CA THR A 607 -14.56 -49.65 5.99
C THR A 607 -15.26 -48.29 5.95
N GLY A 608 -16.51 -48.29 5.47
CA GLY A 608 -17.26 -47.08 5.13
C GLY A 608 -17.15 -45.99 6.19
N LEU A 609 -16.78 -44.79 5.75
CA LEU A 609 -16.79 -43.57 6.57
C LEU A 609 -18.23 -43.30 7.01
N THR A 610 -18.45 -43.19 8.32
CA THR A 610 -19.75 -42.82 8.89
C THR A 610 -19.90 -41.31 8.92
N TRP A 611 -21.14 -40.82 8.98
CA TRP A 611 -21.44 -39.37 9.01
C TRP A 611 -20.79 -38.67 10.23
N ASP A 612 -20.62 -39.39 11.34
CA ASP A 612 -19.92 -38.91 12.53
C ASP A 612 -18.39 -38.78 12.34
N ASP A 613 -17.78 -39.61 11.48
CA ASP A 613 -16.35 -39.52 11.15
C ASP A 613 -16.04 -38.26 10.33
N LEU A 614 -17.05 -37.63 9.71
CA LEU A 614 -16.92 -36.41 8.90
C LEU A 614 -17.11 -35.11 9.70
N LYS A 615 -17.33 -35.19 11.03
CA LYS A 615 -17.62 -34.02 11.89
C LYS A 615 -18.74 -33.15 11.30
N GLY A 616 -19.84 -33.81 10.92
CA GLY A 616 -21.02 -33.12 10.40
C GLY A 616 -21.53 -32.08 11.38
N VAL A 617 -21.64 -30.85 10.89
CA VAL A 617 -22.57 -29.83 11.39
C VAL A 617 -23.73 -29.78 10.41
#